data_AF-A0A0A7KFN9-F1
#
_entry.id   AF-A0A0A7KFN9-F1
#
_cell.length_a   1.000
_cell.length_b   1.000
_cell.length_c   1.000
_cell.angle_alpha   90.00
_cell.angle_beta   90.00
_cell.angle_gamma   90.00
#
_symmetry.space_group_name_H-M   'P 1'
#
loop_
_entity.id
_entity.type
_entity.pdbx_description
1 polymer ?
#
loop_
_entity_poly.entity_id
_entity_poly.type
_entity_poly.pdbx_seq_one_letter_code
_entity_poly.pdbx_strand_id
1 'polypeptide(L)'
;MGEAKRRKALGLMPTVHPFEAQLGPADEITLVRGPDDAGLTRTVVDALRATQSSGPAWASEYRTSLVLSGGHAGILTTPEDVEAVPVPDLRRITGELALGPQGASSEQVSIPVEGGAIRLREQRHSFDGTRWETLGAPRSPQQVMAALQNNPAFNLQGEPIGQFQAEHWQAGRIDIEPDPPAELLEALEDVVREWDGETEALWAELHRERMEDRAAPVPLVRRSTFELRRPAPLQNPLGGVFAIRAGVEFMPVMEADAYSLDGETWASYADPDAEVDGGHLPPELASIFDLETVGVTVHADGRVDFEEDVPEEHRERIQAELRDATGAGNAAEWAEWTTQMLSETYGDELEVPEGQSLPVPVAVRLDLPEDALQDPDPLSQTFMESEVTFDGAQWRDLFDDVPPELAAFLAPAEAGEGEDQLN
;
A
#
# COMPACT_ATOMS: atom_id res chain seq x y z
N MET A 1 26.17 26.89 46.07
CA MET A 1 26.61 25.87 45.09
C MET A 1 25.47 25.66 44.10
N GLY A 2 25.66 26.05 42.83
CA GLY A 2 24.60 26.06 41.81
C GLY A 2 24.07 24.66 41.51
N GLU A 3 22.79 24.58 41.17
CA GLU A 3 22.06 23.33 40.95
C GLU A 3 22.70 22.43 39.88
N ALA A 4 23.21 23.04 38.80
CA ALA A 4 23.99 22.35 37.77
C ALA A 4 25.29 21.69 38.30
N LYS A 5 26.00 22.34 39.24
CA LYS A 5 27.18 21.74 39.89
C LYS A 5 26.81 20.58 40.82
N ARG A 6 25.63 20.63 41.45
CA ARG A 6 25.10 19.54 42.29
C ARG A 6 24.68 18.34 41.44
N ARG A 7 23.98 18.55 40.32
CA ARG A 7 23.59 17.48 39.37
C ARG A 7 24.80 16.83 38.71
N LYS A 8 25.83 17.60 38.34
CA LYS A 8 27.10 17.06 37.81
C LYS A 8 27.84 16.18 38.83
N ALA A 9 27.82 16.55 40.12
CA ALA A 9 28.44 15.76 41.18
C ALA A 9 27.68 14.46 41.50
N LEU A 10 26.40 14.38 41.11
CA LEU A 10 25.51 13.22 41.31
C LEU A 10 25.39 12.33 40.06
N GLY A 11 26.12 12.61 38.97
CA GLY A 11 26.03 11.83 37.72
C GLY A 11 24.71 12.03 36.94
N LEU A 12 23.96 13.09 37.24
CA LEU A 12 22.63 13.36 36.67
C LEU A 12 22.66 14.31 35.45
N MET A 13 23.83 14.49 34.83
CA MET A 13 23.97 15.28 33.60
C MET A 13 24.02 14.33 32.41
N PRO A 14 23.23 14.57 31.35
CA PRO A 14 23.38 13.80 30.12
C PRO A 14 24.79 14.01 29.54
N THR A 15 25.38 12.93 29.02
CA THR A 15 26.64 12.97 28.28
C THR A 15 26.31 13.29 26.83
N VAL A 16 26.94 14.32 26.28
CA VAL A 16 26.60 14.84 24.95
C VAL A 16 27.78 14.70 24.00
N HIS A 17 27.55 14.07 22.85
CA HIS A 17 28.54 13.84 21.80
C HIS A 17 28.09 14.56 20.52
N PRO A 18 28.69 15.70 20.17
CA PRO A 18 28.34 16.41 18.95
C PRO A 18 28.83 15.65 17.72
N PHE A 19 28.06 15.69 16.63
CA PHE A 19 28.45 15.11 15.36
C PHE A 19 28.08 16.03 14.18
N GLU A 20 28.75 15.77 13.06
CA GLU A 20 28.48 16.33 11.75
C GLU A 20 28.56 15.19 10.73
N ALA A 21 27.46 14.93 10.05
CA ALA A 21 27.32 13.90 9.05
C ALA A 21 27.07 14.53 7.67
N GLN A 22 27.65 13.92 6.64
CA GLN A 22 27.33 14.18 5.24
C GLN A 22 26.61 12.97 4.68
N LEU A 23 25.50 13.22 3.99
CA LEU A 23 24.63 12.23 3.40
C LEU A 23 24.58 12.45 1.88
N GLY A 24 24.54 11.35 1.13
CA GLY A 24 24.25 11.33 -0.30
C GLY A 24 22.90 10.68 -0.61
N PRO A 25 22.39 10.83 -1.85
CA PRO A 25 21.07 10.31 -2.24
C PRO A 25 20.99 8.78 -2.20
N ALA A 26 22.11 8.06 -2.33
CA ALA A 26 22.14 6.60 -2.35
C ALA A 26 22.35 5.95 -0.96
N ASP A 27 21.83 6.56 0.11
CA ASP A 27 22.01 6.12 1.51
C ASP A 27 23.48 6.11 1.99
N GLU A 28 24.33 6.93 1.35
CA GLU A 28 25.72 7.08 1.74
C GLU A 28 25.84 8.03 2.93
N ILE A 29 26.26 7.54 4.09
CA ILE A 29 26.44 8.35 5.31
C ILE A 29 27.91 8.35 5.72
N THR A 30 28.50 9.55 5.79
CA THR A 30 29.88 9.76 6.24
C THR A 30 29.90 10.74 7.41
N LEU A 31 30.47 10.34 8.55
CA LEU A 31 30.73 11.27 9.65
C LEU A 31 31.97 12.13 9.32
N VAL A 32 31.74 13.42 9.13
CA VAL A 32 32.80 14.45 9.03
C VAL A 32 33.41 14.69 10.42
N ARG A 33 32.55 14.63 11.46
CA ARG A 33 32.94 14.72 12.86
C ARG A 33 32.00 13.85 13.69
N GLY A 34 32.53 13.14 14.67
CA GLY A 34 31.73 12.31 15.56
C GLY A 34 32.43 12.03 16.89
N PRO A 35 31.80 11.23 17.77
CA PRO A 35 32.46 10.70 18.95
C PRO A 35 33.68 9.83 18.58
N ASP A 36 34.68 9.79 19.48
CA ASP A 36 35.87 8.94 19.31
C ASP A 36 35.56 7.44 19.51
N ASP A 37 34.43 7.13 20.14
CA ASP A 37 33.98 5.78 20.41
C ASP A 37 33.25 5.18 19.19
N ALA A 38 33.75 4.05 18.70
CA ALA A 38 33.21 3.38 17.51
C ALA A 38 31.78 2.87 17.68
N GLY A 39 31.37 2.49 18.90
CA GLY A 39 30.00 2.09 19.19
C GLY A 39 29.06 3.28 19.06
N LEU A 40 29.42 4.42 19.63
CA LEU A 40 28.64 5.66 19.51
C LEU A 40 28.60 6.18 18.07
N THR A 41 29.70 6.06 17.32
CA THR A 41 29.73 6.36 15.88
C THR A 41 28.70 5.53 15.13
N ARG A 42 28.69 4.21 15.36
CA ARG A 42 27.73 3.31 14.73
C ARG A 42 26.30 3.67 15.10
N THR A 43 26.00 3.92 16.38
CA THR A 43 24.67 4.37 16.82
C THR A 43 24.20 5.62 16.07
N VAL A 44 25.09 6.60 15.84
CA VAL A 44 24.73 7.81 15.07
C VAL A 44 24.45 7.47 13.61
N VAL A 45 25.29 6.66 12.98
CA VAL A 45 25.12 6.29 11.56
C VAL A 45 23.86 5.46 11.35
N ASP A 46 23.64 4.43 12.18
CA ASP A 46 22.48 3.54 12.10
C ASP A 46 21.17 4.34 12.28
N ALA A 47 21.14 5.26 13.26
CA ALA A 47 19.98 6.12 13.48
C ALA A 47 19.73 7.13 12.34
N LEU A 48 20.79 7.69 11.74
CA LEU A 48 20.62 8.55 10.57
C LEU A 48 20.14 7.76 9.35
N ARG A 49 20.65 6.54 9.13
CA ARG A 49 20.19 5.66 8.06
C ARG A 49 18.71 5.31 8.21
N ALA A 50 18.28 5.01 9.43
CA ALA A 50 16.89 4.66 9.69
C ALA A 50 15.90 5.84 9.50
N THR A 51 16.36 7.09 9.65
CA THR A 51 15.46 8.24 9.76
C THR A 51 15.56 9.27 8.65
N GLN A 52 16.68 9.32 7.93
CA GLN A 52 16.89 10.31 6.87
C GLN A 52 16.45 9.74 5.53
N SER A 53 15.77 10.56 4.72
CA SER A 53 15.33 10.14 3.39
C SER A 53 16.52 9.84 2.49
N SER A 54 16.38 8.80 1.67
CA SER A 54 17.33 8.37 0.65
C SER A 54 16.59 7.86 -0.58
N GLY A 55 17.33 7.53 -1.63
CA GLY A 55 16.79 7.05 -2.90
C GLY A 55 15.76 8.01 -3.50
N PRO A 56 14.61 7.50 -3.99
CA PRO A 56 13.53 8.33 -4.52
C PRO A 56 12.99 9.38 -3.52
N ALA A 57 13.00 9.09 -2.21
CA ALA A 57 12.47 10.00 -1.19
C ALA A 57 13.34 11.24 -0.98
N TRP A 58 14.63 11.18 -1.34
CA TRP A 58 15.57 12.29 -1.23
C TRP A 58 15.10 13.54 -1.99
N ALA A 59 14.70 13.34 -3.25
CA ALA A 59 14.24 14.40 -4.12
C ALA A 59 12.91 14.98 -3.63
N SER A 60 11.99 14.09 -3.25
CA SER A 60 10.66 14.45 -2.77
C SER A 60 10.73 15.33 -1.51
N GLU A 61 11.50 14.93 -0.49
CA GLU A 61 11.64 15.69 0.75
C GLU A 61 12.27 17.08 0.52
N TYR A 62 13.33 17.15 -0.31
CA TYR A 62 13.99 18.42 -0.59
C TYR A 62 13.07 19.39 -1.33
N ARG A 63 12.40 18.93 -2.40
CA ARG A 63 11.49 19.75 -3.19
C ARG A 63 10.31 20.23 -2.35
N THR A 64 9.76 19.35 -1.52
CA THR A 64 8.73 19.69 -0.53
C THR A 64 9.20 20.82 0.39
N SER A 65 10.37 20.65 1.01
CA SER A 65 10.95 21.65 1.91
C SER A 65 11.20 22.99 1.20
N LEU A 66 11.69 22.95 -0.04
CA LEU A 66 11.93 24.14 -0.85
C LEU A 66 10.64 24.91 -1.11
N VAL A 67 9.58 24.22 -1.53
CA VAL A 67 8.27 24.81 -1.81
C VAL A 67 7.64 25.38 -0.55
N LEU A 68 7.60 24.60 0.55
CA LEU A 68 7.02 25.04 1.83
C LEU A 68 7.78 26.22 2.46
N SER A 69 9.10 26.32 2.24
CA SER A 69 9.91 27.46 2.67
C SER A 69 9.63 28.74 1.85
N GLY A 70 8.95 28.62 0.70
CA GLY A 70 8.78 29.71 -0.28
C GLY A 70 10.04 29.97 -1.11
N GLY A 71 10.95 28.98 -1.20
CA GLY A 71 12.19 29.06 -1.98
C GLY A 71 11.99 28.79 -3.47
N HIS A 72 10.86 28.18 -3.85
CA HIS A 72 10.45 28.00 -5.24
C HIS A 72 9.53 29.14 -5.69
N ALA A 73 9.85 29.75 -6.83
CA ALA A 73 9.05 30.80 -7.46
C ALA A 73 8.26 30.21 -8.64
N GLY A 74 7.10 29.62 -8.35
CA GLY A 74 6.28 28.95 -9.35
C GLY A 74 5.10 28.21 -8.74
N ILE A 75 4.19 27.76 -9.60
CA ILE A 75 3.10 26.84 -9.29
C ILE A 75 3.51 25.50 -9.88
N LEU A 76 3.56 24.46 -9.04
CA LEU A 76 3.83 23.09 -9.46
C LEU A 76 2.51 22.34 -9.57
N THR A 77 2.20 21.85 -10.76
CA THR A 77 0.91 21.18 -11.05
C THR A 77 1.10 19.71 -11.39
N THR A 78 2.11 19.39 -12.21
CA THR A 78 2.34 18.03 -12.72
C THR A 78 3.61 17.41 -12.12
N PRO A 79 3.83 16.08 -12.26
CA PRO A 79 5.11 15.46 -11.89
C PRO A 79 6.31 16.10 -12.58
N GLU A 80 6.19 16.44 -13.86
CA GLU A 80 7.27 17.02 -14.67
C GLU A 80 7.69 18.41 -14.16
N ASP A 81 6.71 19.22 -13.72
CA ASP A 81 6.98 20.52 -13.08
C ASP A 81 7.88 20.34 -11.86
N VAL A 82 7.57 19.33 -11.04
CA VAL A 82 8.30 19.01 -9.82
C VAL A 82 9.69 18.46 -10.16
N GLU A 83 9.79 17.58 -11.15
CA GLU A 83 11.05 16.99 -11.58
C GLU A 83 12.04 18.01 -12.15
N ALA A 84 11.54 19.05 -12.81
CA ALA A 84 12.35 20.17 -13.29
C ALA A 84 13.03 20.97 -12.16
N VAL A 85 12.56 20.84 -10.91
CA VAL A 85 13.21 21.46 -9.75
C VAL A 85 14.50 20.68 -9.41
N PRO A 86 15.68 21.32 -9.48
CA PRO A 86 16.95 20.65 -9.24
C PRO A 86 17.09 20.26 -7.76
N VAL A 87 17.70 19.09 -7.54
CA VAL A 87 17.88 18.50 -6.21
C VAL A 87 19.38 18.44 -5.89
N PRO A 88 19.79 18.82 -4.68
CA PRO A 88 21.19 18.79 -4.26
C PRO A 88 21.68 17.35 -4.12
N ASP A 89 22.93 17.09 -4.53
CA ASP A 89 23.56 15.77 -4.39
C ASP A 89 23.99 15.48 -2.95
N LEU A 90 24.09 16.50 -2.10
CA LEU A 90 24.62 16.37 -0.74
C LEU A 90 23.75 17.07 0.29
N ARG A 91 23.58 16.40 1.43
CA ARG A 91 22.98 16.95 2.65
C ARG A 91 23.97 16.83 3.79
N ARG A 92 23.97 17.81 4.67
CA ARG A 92 24.81 17.85 5.86
C ARG A 92 23.95 18.07 7.07
N ILE A 93 24.09 17.18 8.04
CA ILE A 93 23.33 17.19 9.29
C ILE A 93 24.30 17.44 10.43
N THR A 94 23.98 18.41 11.26
CA THR A 94 24.69 18.63 12.53
C THR A 94 23.74 18.35 13.68
N GLY A 95 24.26 17.73 14.74
CA GLY A 95 23.46 17.32 15.87
C GLY A 95 24.28 16.89 17.07
N GLU A 96 23.60 16.30 18.03
CA GLU A 96 24.22 15.74 19.23
C GLU A 96 23.57 14.41 19.63
N LEU A 97 24.38 13.44 20.02
CA LEU A 97 23.93 12.25 20.74
C LEU A 97 23.98 12.54 22.23
N ALA A 98 22.82 12.51 22.91
CA ALA A 98 22.69 12.77 24.33
C ALA A 98 22.31 11.48 25.09
N LEU A 99 23.23 10.97 25.91
CA LEU A 99 23.07 9.75 26.72
C LEU A 99 22.74 10.08 28.17
N GLY A 100 21.83 9.33 28.78
CA GLY A 100 21.41 9.49 30.19
C GLY A 100 20.09 10.24 30.37
N PRO A 101 19.74 10.66 31.61
CA PRO A 101 18.42 11.20 31.94
C PRO A 101 18.15 12.47 31.15
N GLN A 102 17.19 12.39 30.22
CA GLN A 102 16.79 13.51 29.39
C GLN A 102 15.75 14.37 30.13
N GLY A 103 15.93 15.70 30.09
CA GLY A 103 14.84 16.61 30.42
C GLY A 103 13.90 16.73 29.22
N ALA A 104 12.60 16.90 29.47
CA ALA A 104 11.62 17.22 28.43
C ALA A 104 11.98 18.56 27.78
N SER A 105 12.65 18.52 26.63
CA SER A 105 12.95 19.69 25.81
C SER A 105 12.30 19.46 24.46
N SER A 106 11.10 20.04 24.30
CA SER A 106 10.09 19.69 23.29
C SER A 106 10.19 20.46 21.96
N GLU A 107 11.35 21.04 21.63
CA GLU A 107 11.48 21.92 20.44
C GLU A 107 12.41 21.40 19.34
N GLN A 108 13.06 20.24 19.52
CA GLN A 108 13.99 19.68 18.53
C GLN A 108 13.55 18.28 18.10
N VAL A 109 13.75 17.99 16.81
CA VAL A 109 13.58 16.63 16.28
C VAL A 109 14.56 15.72 17.01
N SER A 110 14.02 14.78 17.79
CA SER A 110 14.79 13.83 18.58
C SER A 110 14.53 12.40 18.09
N ILE A 111 15.59 11.69 17.76
CA ILE A 111 15.55 10.28 17.38
C ILE A 111 15.93 9.47 18.62
N PRO A 112 15.05 8.62 19.17
CA PRO A 112 15.38 7.78 20.31
C PRO A 112 16.48 6.77 19.92
N VAL A 113 17.40 6.51 20.85
CA VAL A 113 18.43 5.46 20.70
C VAL A 113 18.68 4.78 22.04
N GLU A 114 19.35 3.63 22.04
CA GLU A 114 19.67 2.93 23.29
C GLU A 114 20.42 3.86 24.27
N GLY A 115 19.84 4.03 25.46
CA GLY A 115 20.41 4.87 26.53
C GLY A 115 20.33 6.38 26.31
N GLY A 116 19.66 6.88 25.27
CA GLY A 116 19.61 8.31 24.98
C GLY A 116 18.74 8.72 23.79
N ALA A 117 19.11 9.83 23.16
CA ALA A 117 18.49 10.30 21.92
C ALA A 117 19.48 11.14 21.10
N ILE A 118 19.34 11.11 19.79
CA ILE A 118 20.01 12.01 18.85
C ILE A 118 19.12 13.23 18.64
N ARG A 119 19.69 14.43 18.75
CA ARG A 119 18.99 15.69 18.49
C ARG A 119 19.57 16.36 17.26
N LEU A 120 18.74 16.55 16.26
CA LEU A 120 19.13 17.23 15.03
C LEU A 120 19.04 18.75 15.24
N ARG A 121 20.09 19.47 14.86
CA ARG A 121 20.20 20.93 15.06
C ARG A 121 20.07 21.72 13.78
N GLU A 122 20.73 21.27 12.73
CA GLU A 122 20.76 21.98 11.46
C GLU A 122 20.92 20.99 10.30
N GLN A 123 20.18 21.24 9.23
CA GLN A 123 20.28 20.55 7.96
C GLN A 123 20.66 21.57 6.87
N ARG A 124 21.73 21.27 6.15
CA ARG A 124 22.25 22.07 5.02
C ARG A 124 22.33 21.22 3.76
N HIS A 125 22.19 21.85 2.61
CA HIS A 125 22.21 21.19 1.31
C HIS A 125 23.26 21.80 0.40
N SER A 126 23.83 21.01 -0.50
CA SER A 126 24.83 21.46 -1.45
C SER A 126 24.72 20.71 -2.78
N PHE A 127 24.83 21.46 -3.88
CA PHE A 127 24.91 20.92 -5.24
C PHE A 127 26.34 20.61 -5.68
N ASP A 128 27.34 21.18 -5.01
CA ASP A 128 28.74 21.14 -5.45
C ASP A 128 29.72 20.72 -4.34
N GLY A 129 29.21 20.48 -3.13
CA GLY A 129 30.00 20.19 -1.93
C GLY A 129 30.74 21.40 -1.34
N THR A 130 30.71 22.56 -1.98
CA THR A 130 31.44 23.77 -1.54
C THR A 130 30.53 24.80 -0.90
N ARG A 131 29.36 25.05 -1.50
CA ARG A 131 28.36 25.99 -1.01
C ARG A 131 27.24 25.24 -0.32
N TRP A 132 27.00 25.60 0.93
CA TRP A 132 26.01 24.95 1.78
C TRP A 132 24.91 25.92 2.16
N GLU A 133 23.66 25.53 1.93
CA GLU A 133 22.49 26.37 2.17
C GLU A 133 21.48 25.67 3.07
N THR A 134 20.91 26.44 3.99
CA THR A 134 19.85 25.99 4.89
C THR A 134 18.52 26.44 4.30
N LEU A 135 17.58 25.52 4.11
CA LEU A 135 16.21 25.90 3.76
C LEU A 135 15.52 26.50 4.99
N GLY A 136 14.74 27.55 4.78
CA GLY A 136 13.98 28.15 5.88
C GLY A 136 12.85 27.23 6.33
N ALA A 137 12.60 27.15 7.64
CA ALA A 137 11.35 26.57 8.12
C ALA A 137 10.16 27.45 7.70
N PRO A 138 8.98 26.86 7.41
CA PRO A 138 7.78 27.65 7.18
C PRO A 138 7.49 28.52 8.42
N ARG A 139 7.24 29.81 8.20
CA ARG A 139 7.14 30.79 9.30
C ARG A 139 5.81 30.72 10.03
N SER A 140 4.79 30.16 9.41
CA SER A 140 3.47 29.97 10.01
C SER A 140 2.65 28.88 9.31
N PRO A 141 1.64 28.32 9.98
CA PRO A 141 0.70 27.38 9.35
C PRO A 141 -0.02 27.97 8.13
N GLN A 142 -0.30 29.28 8.11
CA GLN A 142 -0.93 29.93 6.96
C GLN A 142 -0.04 29.90 5.71
N GLN A 143 1.29 29.99 5.89
CA GLN A 143 2.24 29.85 4.77
C GLN A 143 2.22 28.43 4.21
N VAL A 144 2.18 27.41 5.09
CA VAL A 144 2.05 26.01 4.67
C VAL A 144 0.75 25.81 3.89
N MET A 145 -0.40 26.22 4.44
CA MET A 145 -1.68 26.08 3.75
C MET A 145 -1.71 26.82 2.40
N ALA A 146 -1.14 28.03 2.33
CA ALA A 146 -1.04 28.75 1.07
C ALA A 146 -0.15 28.03 0.05
N ALA A 147 0.96 27.41 0.49
CA ALA A 147 1.81 26.63 -0.40
C ALA A 147 1.07 25.39 -0.94
N LEU A 148 0.32 24.67 -0.09
CA LEU A 148 -0.49 23.53 -0.49
C LEU A 148 -1.59 23.93 -1.50
N GLN A 149 -2.31 25.03 -1.23
CA GLN A 149 -3.37 25.51 -2.12
C GLN A 149 -2.85 26.00 -3.48
N ASN A 150 -1.66 26.60 -3.49
CA ASN A 150 -1.08 27.18 -4.70
C ASN A 150 -0.26 26.17 -5.53
N ASN A 151 -0.06 24.94 -5.06
CA ASN A 151 0.71 23.92 -5.78
C ASN A 151 -0.09 22.62 -5.82
N PRO A 152 -0.92 22.39 -6.86
CA PRO A 152 -1.70 21.18 -7.01
C PRO A 152 -0.89 19.88 -6.96
N ALA A 153 0.41 19.94 -7.25
CA ALA A 153 1.32 18.80 -7.18
C ALA A 153 1.40 18.14 -5.78
N PHE A 154 1.01 18.83 -4.69
CA PHE A 154 0.88 18.21 -3.37
C PHE A 154 -0.27 17.19 -3.25
N ASN A 155 -1.19 17.17 -4.21
CA ASN A 155 -2.27 16.18 -4.27
C ASN A 155 -1.90 14.96 -5.12
N LEU A 156 -0.77 15.01 -5.82
CA LEU A 156 -0.26 13.86 -6.56
C LEU A 156 0.21 12.82 -5.55
N GLN A 157 -0.11 11.57 -5.83
CA GLN A 157 0.33 10.44 -5.03
C GLN A 157 1.43 9.69 -5.78
N GLY A 158 2.31 9.00 -5.06
CA GLY A 158 3.24 8.09 -5.70
C GLY A 158 2.57 6.80 -6.17
N GLU A 159 3.30 6.02 -6.95
CA GLU A 159 2.84 4.73 -7.45
C GLU A 159 2.65 3.73 -6.29
N PRO A 160 1.51 3.01 -6.23
CA PRO A 160 1.30 1.98 -5.22
C PRO A 160 2.26 0.81 -5.45
N ILE A 161 2.86 0.31 -4.36
CA ILE A 161 3.66 -0.91 -4.34
C ILE A 161 2.77 -2.09 -3.94
N GLY A 162 1.91 -1.88 -2.96
CA GLY A 162 0.97 -2.89 -2.46
C GLY A 162 0.40 -2.51 -1.10
N GLN A 163 -0.55 -3.29 -0.64
CA GLN A 163 -1.13 -3.20 0.69
C GLN A 163 -0.73 -4.45 1.48
N PHE A 164 -0.25 -4.24 2.70
CA PHE A 164 0.31 -5.30 3.55
C PHE A 164 -0.34 -5.25 4.92
N GLN A 165 -0.87 -6.38 5.34
CA GLN A 165 -1.41 -6.58 6.67
C GLN A 165 -0.33 -7.21 7.55
N ALA A 166 -0.07 -6.60 8.69
CA ALA A 166 0.89 -7.10 9.66
C ALA A 166 0.16 -7.54 10.94
N GLU A 167 0.35 -8.79 11.33
CA GLU A 167 -0.02 -9.31 12.64
C GLU A 167 1.16 -9.23 13.60
N HIS A 168 1.11 -8.26 14.49
CA HIS A 168 2.12 -8.04 15.50
C HIS A 168 1.67 -8.65 16.83
N TRP A 169 2.43 -9.63 17.31
CA TRP A 169 2.22 -10.26 18.62
C TRP A 169 2.99 -9.50 19.68
N GLN A 170 2.40 -9.36 20.87
CA GLN A 170 3.06 -8.72 22.02
C GLN A 170 4.43 -9.36 22.37
N ALA A 171 4.61 -10.63 22.04
CA ALA A 171 5.89 -11.34 22.20
C ALA A 171 7.00 -10.91 21.20
N GLY A 172 6.69 -10.02 20.26
CA GLY A 172 7.60 -9.47 19.26
C GLY A 172 7.61 -10.21 17.91
N ARG A 173 6.75 -11.22 17.72
CA ARG A 173 6.58 -11.88 16.41
C ARG A 173 5.76 -10.96 15.51
N ILE A 174 6.17 -10.80 14.26
CA ILE A 174 5.43 -10.07 13.24
C ILE A 174 5.26 -11.01 12.05
N ASP A 175 4.02 -11.26 11.67
CA ASP A 175 3.65 -12.02 10.48
C ASP A 175 3.04 -11.03 9.47
N ILE A 176 3.47 -11.02 8.21
CA ILE A 176 3.05 -10.03 7.20
C ILE A 176 2.47 -10.75 5.99
N GLU A 177 1.30 -10.31 5.54
CA GLU A 177 0.61 -10.86 4.38
C GLU A 177 0.08 -9.74 3.46
N PRO A 178 0.26 -9.86 2.12
CA PRO A 178 1.09 -10.84 1.43
C PRO A 178 2.59 -10.64 1.75
N ASP A 179 3.45 -11.56 1.30
CA ASP A 179 4.89 -11.42 1.46
C ASP A 179 5.38 -10.10 0.81
N PRO A 180 6.00 -9.17 1.56
CA PRO A 180 6.50 -7.93 0.99
C PRO A 180 7.76 -8.17 0.16
N PRO A 181 8.14 -7.24 -0.74
CA PRO A 181 9.45 -7.25 -1.38
C PRO A 181 10.55 -7.40 -0.33
N ALA A 182 11.52 -8.29 -0.58
CA ALA A 182 12.51 -8.70 0.43
C ALA A 182 13.33 -7.52 0.98
N GLU A 183 13.59 -6.52 0.17
CA GLU A 183 14.27 -5.28 0.53
C GLU A 183 13.45 -4.34 1.43
N LEU A 184 12.13 -4.53 1.51
CA LEU A 184 11.21 -3.72 2.32
C LEU A 184 10.76 -4.42 3.61
N LEU A 185 10.99 -5.73 3.75
CA LEU A 185 10.53 -6.50 4.91
C LEU A 185 11.01 -5.91 6.25
N GLU A 186 12.32 -5.66 6.39
CA GLU A 186 12.89 -5.07 7.62
C GLU A 186 12.29 -3.68 7.92
N ALA A 187 12.14 -2.85 6.88
CA ALA A 187 11.56 -1.52 7.02
C ALA A 187 10.07 -1.57 7.44
N LEU A 188 9.30 -2.51 6.88
CA LEU A 188 7.90 -2.70 7.24
C LEU A 188 7.76 -3.22 8.68
N GLU A 189 8.58 -4.19 9.09
CA GLU A 189 8.59 -4.65 10.48
C GLU A 189 8.92 -3.52 11.47
N ASP A 190 9.90 -2.67 11.15
CA ASP A 190 10.25 -1.53 12.00
C ASP A 190 9.11 -0.52 12.09
N VAL A 191 8.44 -0.22 10.96
CA VAL A 191 7.25 0.65 10.94
C VAL A 191 6.11 0.06 11.76
N VAL A 192 5.87 -1.25 11.69
CA VAL A 192 4.84 -1.95 12.49
C VAL A 192 5.17 -1.87 13.99
N ARG A 193 6.44 -2.04 14.38
CA ARG A 193 6.88 -1.89 15.77
C ARG A 193 6.71 -0.46 16.27
N GLU A 194 7.06 0.53 15.44
CA GLU A 194 6.87 1.95 15.75
C GLU A 194 5.38 2.29 15.91
N TRP A 195 4.55 1.79 15.00
CA TRP A 195 3.10 2.00 14.96
C TRP A 195 2.39 1.40 16.17
N ASP A 196 2.68 0.14 16.52
CA ASP A 196 1.98 -0.57 17.59
C ASP A 196 2.63 -0.42 18.97
N GLY A 197 3.91 -0.07 19.01
CA GLY A 197 4.69 0.16 20.21
C GLY A 197 5.79 -0.87 20.43
N GLU A 198 7.05 -0.42 20.40
CA GLU A 198 8.25 -1.26 20.54
C GLU A 198 8.47 -1.87 21.93
N THR A 199 7.77 -1.37 22.95
CA THR A 199 7.92 -1.83 24.35
C THR A 199 6.56 -2.19 24.93
N GLU A 200 6.51 -3.05 25.94
CA GLU A 200 5.25 -3.39 26.62
C GLU A 200 4.48 -2.16 27.13
N ALA A 201 5.20 -1.13 27.57
CA ALA A 201 4.62 0.12 28.03
C ALA A 201 3.99 0.92 26.88
N LEU A 202 4.75 1.12 25.79
CA LEU A 202 4.25 1.82 24.59
C LEU A 202 3.13 1.05 23.91
N TRP A 203 3.24 -0.28 23.84
CA TRP A 203 2.19 -1.17 23.38
C TRP A 203 0.90 -0.86 24.14
N ALA A 204 0.90 -0.99 25.46
CA ALA A 204 -0.30 -0.74 26.26
C ALA A 204 -0.81 0.72 26.17
N GLU A 205 0.09 1.69 26.03
CA GLU A 205 -0.24 3.11 25.88
C GLU A 205 -0.96 3.38 24.55
N LEU A 206 -0.34 3.00 23.43
CA LEU A 206 -0.88 3.25 22.08
C LEU A 206 -2.21 2.54 21.84
N HIS A 207 -2.40 1.31 22.37
CA HIS A 207 -3.70 0.64 22.30
C HIS A 207 -4.80 1.45 22.99
N ARG A 208 -4.54 1.90 24.21
CA ARG A 208 -5.52 2.65 25.01
C ARG A 208 -5.79 4.03 24.44
N GLU A 209 -4.81 4.63 23.77
CA GLU A 209 -5.01 5.86 23.00
C GLU A 209 -5.95 5.61 21.82
N ARG A 210 -5.73 4.55 21.03
CA ARG A 210 -6.64 4.18 19.93
C ARG A 210 -8.07 3.86 20.40
N MET A 211 -8.21 3.19 21.54
CA MET A 211 -9.53 2.88 22.13
C MET A 211 -10.20 4.08 22.82
N GLU A 212 -9.47 5.19 23.00
CA GLU A 212 -9.86 6.31 23.86
C GLU A 212 -10.25 5.89 25.30
N ASP A 213 -9.78 4.72 25.76
CA ASP A 213 -10.05 4.14 27.09
C ASP A 213 -8.77 3.71 27.81
N ARG A 214 -8.43 4.44 28.88
CA ARG A 214 -7.25 4.15 29.72
C ARG A 214 -7.36 2.86 30.53
N ALA A 215 -8.56 2.31 30.67
CA ALA A 215 -8.80 1.06 31.39
C ALA A 215 -8.88 -0.16 30.45
N ALA A 216 -8.77 0.03 29.13
CA ALA A 216 -8.87 -1.05 28.17
C ALA A 216 -7.83 -2.15 28.46
N PRO A 217 -8.23 -3.44 28.35
CA PRO A 217 -7.33 -4.57 28.47
C PRO A 217 -6.26 -4.50 27.38
N VAL A 218 -5.04 -4.94 27.70
CA VAL A 218 -3.93 -4.92 26.74
C VAL A 218 -4.08 -6.11 25.80
N PRO A 219 -4.07 -5.92 24.47
CA PRO A 219 -4.21 -7.02 23.51
C PRO A 219 -2.96 -7.87 23.44
N LEU A 220 -3.18 -9.15 23.11
CA LEU A 220 -2.12 -10.12 22.85
C LEU A 220 -1.51 -9.94 21.46
N VAL A 221 -2.34 -9.58 20.48
CA VAL A 221 -1.94 -9.38 19.08
C VAL A 221 -2.72 -8.20 18.48
N ARG A 222 -2.09 -7.51 17.54
CA ARG A 222 -2.70 -6.47 16.72
C ARG A 222 -2.52 -6.79 15.26
N ARG A 223 -3.47 -6.31 14.47
CA ARG A 223 -3.46 -6.34 13.03
C ARG A 223 -3.49 -4.91 12.56
N SER A 224 -2.46 -4.52 11.83
CA SER A 224 -2.37 -3.20 11.22
C SER A 224 -2.08 -3.32 9.75
N THR A 225 -2.73 -2.49 8.95
CA THR A 225 -2.64 -2.55 7.50
C THR A 225 -1.95 -1.30 6.96
N PHE A 226 -1.00 -1.48 6.06
CA PHE A 226 -0.24 -0.39 5.45
C PHE A 226 -0.32 -0.46 3.93
N GLU A 227 -0.70 0.64 3.30
CA GLU A 227 -0.44 0.88 1.88
C GLU A 227 0.98 1.43 1.73
N LEU A 228 1.80 0.74 0.94
CA LEU A 228 3.15 1.16 0.61
C LEU A 228 3.16 1.78 -0.78
N ARG A 229 3.82 2.92 -0.91
CA ARG A 229 3.91 3.63 -2.18
C ARG A 229 5.32 4.15 -2.42
N ARG A 230 5.67 4.31 -3.69
CA ARG A 230 6.80 5.18 -4.03
C ARG A 230 6.52 6.60 -3.48
N PRO A 231 7.55 7.38 -3.14
CA PRO A 231 7.33 8.73 -2.63
C PRO A 231 6.58 9.58 -3.64
N ALA A 232 5.58 10.33 -3.18
CA ALA A 232 4.92 11.31 -4.01
C ALA A 232 5.95 12.35 -4.52
N PRO A 233 5.73 13.02 -5.67
CA PRO A 233 6.64 14.07 -6.15
C PRO A 233 6.88 15.17 -5.10
N LEU A 234 5.83 15.54 -4.36
CA LEU A 234 5.87 16.38 -3.17
C LEU A 234 5.13 15.68 -2.02
N GLN A 235 5.75 15.63 -0.84
CA GLN A 235 5.17 15.07 0.37
C GLN A 235 4.13 16.05 0.92
N ASN A 236 2.90 15.58 1.06
CA ASN A 236 1.84 16.36 1.68
C ASN A 236 1.94 16.24 3.22
N PRO A 237 2.25 17.32 3.96
CA PRO A 237 2.34 17.27 5.42
C PRO A 237 0.98 17.05 6.11
N LEU A 238 -0.13 17.13 5.37
CA LEU A 238 -1.48 16.78 5.83
C LEU A 238 -1.94 15.42 5.29
N GLY A 239 -1.10 14.73 4.53
CA GLY A 239 -1.38 13.39 4.01
C GLY A 239 -1.33 12.34 5.12
N GLY A 240 -1.85 11.15 4.82
CA GLY A 240 -1.83 10.01 5.74
C GLY A 240 -0.50 9.26 5.80
N VAL A 241 0.62 9.85 5.37
CA VAL A 241 1.93 9.17 5.44
C VAL A 241 2.39 9.15 6.90
N PHE A 242 2.53 7.95 7.45
CA PHE A 242 3.03 7.75 8.81
C PHE A 242 4.56 7.80 8.85
N ALA A 243 5.21 7.07 7.95
CA ALA A 243 6.66 6.97 7.91
C ALA A 243 7.18 6.91 6.47
N ILE A 244 8.45 7.30 6.32
CA ILE A 244 9.21 7.09 5.09
C ILE A 244 10.47 6.33 5.47
N ARG A 245 10.63 5.11 4.95
CA ARG A 245 11.75 4.21 5.23
C ARG A 245 12.17 3.52 3.93
N ALA A 246 13.47 3.27 3.77
CA ALA A 246 14.02 2.63 2.56
C ALA A 246 13.55 3.27 1.23
N GLY A 247 13.24 4.58 1.24
CA GLY A 247 12.75 5.30 0.07
C GLY A 247 11.28 5.01 -0.31
N VAL A 248 10.47 4.49 0.60
CA VAL A 248 9.04 4.16 0.43
C VAL A 248 8.20 4.88 1.47
N GLU A 249 7.00 5.33 1.08
CA GLU A 249 5.98 5.91 1.97
C GLU A 249 5.10 4.81 2.55
N PHE A 250 4.89 4.84 3.86
CA PHE A 250 4.04 3.91 4.61
C PHE A 250 2.80 4.64 5.10
N MET A 251 1.63 4.23 4.62
CA MET A 251 0.34 4.85 4.93
C MET A 251 -0.55 3.85 5.67
N PRO A 252 -0.86 4.05 6.97
CA PRO A 252 -1.75 3.17 7.70
C PRO A 252 -3.18 3.29 7.16
N VAL A 253 -3.84 2.14 7.01
CA VAL A 253 -5.26 2.03 6.64
C VAL A 253 -6.05 1.77 7.92
N MET A 254 -6.34 2.87 8.63
CA MET A 254 -6.91 2.86 9.99
C MET A 254 -8.20 2.05 10.12
N GLU A 255 -9.01 2.03 9.06
CA GLU A 255 -10.30 1.32 9.01
C GLU A 255 -10.14 -0.20 9.06
N ALA A 256 -8.97 -0.72 8.66
CA ALA A 256 -8.65 -2.15 8.66
C ALA A 256 -7.88 -2.58 9.93
N ASP A 257 -7.56 -1.66 10.84
CA ASP A 257 -6.83 -1.98 12.06
C ASP A 257 -7.73 -2.72 13.07
N ALA A 258 -7.18 -3.78 13.66
CA ALA A 258 -7.86 -4.62 14.61
C ALA A 258 -6.94 -5.13 15.72
N TYR A 259 -7.54 -5.68 16.77
CA TYR A 259 -6.80 -6.29 17.87
C TYR A 259 -7.51 -7.55 18.39
N SER A 260 -6.75 -8.39 19.07
CA SER A 260 -7.28 -9.55 19.76
C SER A 260 -6.68 -9.69 21.16
N LEU A 261 -7.54 -10.02 22.14
CA LEU A 261 -7.14 -10.25 23.52
C LEU A 261 -6.67 -11.69 23.77
N ASP A 262 -7.11 -12.63 22.93
CA ASP A 262 -6.85 -14.08 23.04
C ASP A 262 -6.06 -14.65 21.85
N GLY A 263 -5.91 -13.89 20.77
CA GLY A 263 -5.29 -14.31 19.52
C GLY A 263 -6.24 -15.03 18.55
N GLU A 264 -7.53 -15.14 18.90
CA GLU A 264 -8.55 -15.86 18.12
C GLU A 264 -9.71 -14.94 17.74
N THR A 265 -10.21 -14.14 18.68
CA THR A 265 -11.34 -13.23 18.49
C THR A 265 -10.82 -11.83 18.18
N TRP A 266 -11.20 -11.27 17.04
CA TRP A 266 -10.75 -9.95 16.60
C TRP A 266 -11.82 -8.88 16.80
N ALA A 267 -11.38 -7.69 17.23
CA ALA A 267 -12.21 -6.51 17.42
C ALA A 267 -11.60 -5.33 16.65
N SER A 268 -12.46 -4.49 16.06
CA SER A 268 -12.01 -3.33 15.27
C SER A 268 -11.63 -2.20 16.20
N TYR A 269 -10.62 -1.42 15.80
CA TYR A 269 -10.42 -0.11 16.38
C TYR A 269 -11.41 0.94 15.83
N ALA A 270 -11.84 0.80 14.57
CA ALA A 270 -12.72 1.77 13.92
C ALA A 270 -14.19 1.63 14.35
N ASP A 271 -14.65 0.38 14.51
CA ASP A 271 -16.00 0.07 14.99
C ASP A 271 -15.96 -1.09 16.01
N PRO A 272 -15.88 -0.79 17.33
CA PRO A 272 -15.80 -1.81 18.38
C PRO A 272 -17.01 -2.75 18.44
N ASP A 273 -18.14 -2.35 17.85
CA ASP A 273 -19.36 -3.16 17.79
C ASP A 273 -19.42 -3.99 16.49
N ALA A 274 -18.51 -3.76 15.54
CA ALA A 274 -18.35 -4.59 14.35
C ALA A 274 -17.54 -5.86 14.66
N GLU A 275 -18.04 -7.01 14.21
CA GLU A 275 -17.24 -8.23 14.15
C GLU A 275 -16.11 -8.00 13.12
N VAL A 276 -14.87 -7.92 13.60
CA VAL A 276 -13.73 -7.98 12.69
C VAL A 276 -13.50 -9.42 12.38
N ASP A 277 -13.83 -9.78 11.17
CA ASP A 277 -13.61 -11.12 10.73
C ASP A 277 -12.13 -11.32 10.42
N GLY A 278 -11.54 -12.30 11.10
CA GLY A 278 -10.12 -12.58 11.14
C GLY A 278 -9.67 -13.20 9.84
N GLY A 279 -9.64 -12.46 8.74
CA GLY A 279 -9.22 -12.99 7.43
C GLY A 279 -10.26 -13.87 6.74
N HIS A 280 -11.50 -13.87 7.24
CA HIS A 280 -12.65 -14.40 6.52
C HIS A 280 -13.61 -13.25 6.24
N LEU A 281 -14.33 -13.30 5.13
CA LEU A 281 -15.34 -12.29 4.81
C LEU A 281 -16.47 -12.40 5.87
N PRO A 282 -17.05 -11.26 6.34
CA PRO A 282 -18.15 -11.27 7.31
C PRO A 282 -19.20 -12.32 6.92
N PRO A 283 -19.83 -13.10 7.83
CA PRO A 283 -20.75 -14.18 7.46
C PRO A 283 -21.89 -13.77 6.51
N GLU A 284 -22.29 -12.49 6.58
CA GLU A 284 -23.32 -11.86 5.74
C GLU A 284 -22.83 -11.48 4.34
N LEU A 285 -21.51 -11.34 4.15
CA LEU A 285 -20.82 -11.15 2.85
C LEU A 285 -20.16 -12.44 2.34
N ALA A 286 -19.74 -13.35 3.23
CA ALA A 286 -19.38 -14.72 2.90
C ALA A 286 -20.59 -15.43 2.28
N SER A 287 -21.82 -15.24 2.79
CA SER A 287 -23.01 -15.78 2.10
C SER A 287 -23.32 -15.14 0.73
N ILE A 288 -22.66 -14.03 0.36
CA ILE A 288 -22.82 -13.38 -0.95
C ILE A 288 -21.75 -13.89 -1.94
N PHE A 289 -20.56 -14.25 -1.46
CA PHE A 289 -19.44 -14.71 -2.29
C PHE A 289 -19.13 -16.22 -2.17
N ASP A 290 -19.70 -16.88 -1.18
CA ASP A 290 -19.75 -18.34 -0.98
C ASP A 290 -21.15 -18.81 -1.41
N LEU A 291 -21.54 -18.42 -2.63
CA LEU A 291 -22.60 -19.13 -3.34
C LEU A 291 -22.02 -20.54 -3.55
N GLU A 292 -22.55 -21.54 -2.84
CA GLU A 292 -22.35 -22.92 -3.24
C GLU A 292 -22.84 -22.98 -4.70
N THR A 293 -21.91 -23.08 -5.64
CA THR A 293 -22.22 -23.09 -7.07
C THR A 293 -22.03 -24.49 -7.63
N VAL A 294 -22.95 -24.87 -8.51
CA VAL A 294 -22.79 -26.06 -9.32
C VAL A 294 -22.22 -25.66 -10.67
N GLY A 295 -21.04 -26.19 -10.98
CA GLY A 295 -20.42 -26.05 -12.29
C GLY A 295 -21.23 -26.78 -13.36
N VAL A 296 -21.63 -26.06 -14.40
CA VAL A 296 -22.39 -26.57 -15.53
C VAL A 296 -21.70 -26.21 -16.84
N THR A 297 -21.40 -27.22 -17.64
CA THR A 297 -20.91 -27.02 -19.00
C THR A 297 -22.06 -27.03 -19.99
N VAL A 298 -22.24 -25.93 -20.72
CA VAL A 298 -23.18 -25.81 -21.84
C VAL A 298 -22.41 -25.88 -23.16
N HIS A 299 -22.79 -26.80 -24.03
CA HIS A 299 -22.17 -26.99 -25.34
C HIS A 299 -23.00 -26.33 -26.44
N ALA A 300 -22.32 -25.84 -27.49
CA ALA A 300 -22.96 -25.22 -28.65
C ALA A 300 -24.00 -26.12 -29.34
N ASP A 301 -23.87 -27.44 -29.23
CA ASP A 301 -24.79 -28.44 -29.79
C ASP A 301 -26.07 -28.65 -28.94
N GLY A 302 -26.21 -27.93 -27.82
CA GLY A 302 -27.35 -28.03 -26.90
C GLY A 302 -27.18 -29.08 -25.81
N ARG A 303 -26.01 -29.74 -25.70
CA ARG A 303 -25.71 -30.59 -24.56
C ARG A 303 -25.43 -29.75 -23.32
N VAL A 304 -25.85 -30.23 -22.16
CA VAL A 304 -25.61 -29.60 -20.86
C VAL A 304 -25.13 -30.70 -19.92
N ASP A 305 -23.89 -30.56 -19.46
CA ASP A 305 -23.22 -31.50 -18.56
C ASP A 305 -23.04 -30.82 -17.20
N PHE A 306 -23.38 -31.53 -16.12
CA PHE A 306 -23.22 -31.03 -14.75
C PHE A 306 -21.99 -31.71 -14.12
N GLU A 307 -21.20 -30.94 -13.40
CA GLU A 307 -20.00 -31.46 -12.71
C GLU A 307 -20.33 -32.16 -11.41
N GLU A 308 -21.40 -31.72 -10.76
CA GLU A 308 -21.94 -32.31 -9.55
C GLU A 308 -23.37 -32.84 -9.76
N ASP A 309 -23.81 -33.72 -8.86
CA ASP A 309 -25.11 -34.37 -8.95
C ASP A 309 -26.26 -33.39 -8.65
N VAL A 310 -26.78 -32.74 -9.70
CA VAL A 310 -28.02 -31.94 -9.59
C VAL A 310 -29.24 -32.87 -9.40
N PRO A 311 -30.18 -32.54 -8.48
CA PRO A 311 -31.39 -33.32 -8.25
C PRO A 311 -32.15 -33.65 -9.53
N GLU A 312 -32.50 -34.93 -9.73
CA GLU A 312 -33.14 -35.42 -10.96
C GLU A 312 -34.46 -34.68 -11.28
N GLU A 313 -35.19 -34.22 -10.26
CA GLU A 313 -36.46 -33.49 -10.42
C GLU A 313 -36.31 -32.14 -11.14
N HIS A 314 -35.16 -31.47 -11.02
CA HIS A 314 -34.93 -30.14 -11.60
C HIS A 314 -34.06 -30.17 -12.86
N ARG A 315 -33.38 -31.29 -13.12
CA ARG A 315 -32.41 -31.42 -14.22
C ARG A 315 -33.00 -31.09 -15.59
N GLU A 316 -34.17 -31.62 -15.95
CA GLU A 316 -34.80 -31.35 -17.25
C GLU A 316 -35.18 -29.87 -17.42
N ARG A 317 -35.66 -29.23 -16.35
CA ARG A 317 -35.99 -27.80 -16.32
C ARG A 317 -34.74 -26.95 -16.54
N ILE A 318 -33.70 -27.17 -15.72
CA ILE A 318 -32.43 -26.41 -15.78
C ILE A 318 -31.79 -26.54 -17.16
N GLN A 319 -31.77 -27.75 -17.74
CA GLN A 319 -31.25 -27.96 -19.09
C GLN A 319 -32.05 -27.21 -20.17
N ALA A 320 -33.37 -27.10 -20.02
CA ALA A 320 -34.19 -26.34 -20.96
C ALA A 320 -33.93 -24.83 -20.82
N GLU A 321 -33.90 -24.32 -19.59
CA GLU A 321 -33.66 -22.89 -19.31
C GLU A 321 -32.26 -22.45 -19.76
N LEU A 322 -31.22 -23.24 -19.52
CA LEU A 322 -29.87 -22.92 -19.98
C LEU A 322 -29.75 -22.91 -21.50
N ARG A 323 -30.44 -23.82 -22.21
CA ARG A 323 -30.48 -23.79 -23.68
C ARG A 323 -31.18 -22.54 -24.19
N ASP A 324 -32.32 -22.21 -23.60
CA ASP A 324 -33.12 -21.05 -23.99
C ASP A 324 -32.37 -19.73 -23.70
N ALA A 325 -31.61 -19.66 -22.60
CA ALA A 325 -30.86 -18.49 -22.20
C ALA A 325 -29.58 -18.26 -23.03
N THR A 326 -28.86 -19.33 -23.39
CA THR A 326 -27.58 -19.25 -24.10
C THR A 326 -27.73 -19.41 -25.63
N GLY A 327 -28.90 -19.82 -26.12
CA GLY A 327 -29.10 -20.20 -27.52
C GLY A 327 -28.47 -21.53 -27.92
N ALA A 328 -28.04 -22.35 -26.95
CA ALA A 328 -27.38 -23.64 -27.21
C ALA A 328 -28.29 -24.59 -28.01
N GLY A 329 -27.75 -25.19 -29.06
CA GLY A 329 -28.51 -26.00 -30.03
C GLY A 329 -28.98 -25.21 -31.26
N ASN A 330 -28.85 -23.88 -31.24
CA ASN A 330 -29.04 -23.00 -32.40
C ASN A 330 -27.74 -22.23 -32.68
N ALA A 331 -27.08 -22.56 -33.79
CA ALA A 331 -25.78 -21.99 -34.12
C ALA A 331 -25.76 -20.46 -34.25
N ALA A 332 -26.88 -19.83 -34.66
CA ALA A 332 -26.95 -18.38 -34.78
C ALA A 332 -27.12 -17.69 -33.43
N GLU A 333 -28.03 -18.21 -32.60
CA GLU A 333 -28.31 -17.67 -31.25
C GLU A 333 -27.12 -17.89 -30.32
N TRP A 334 -26.47 -19.06 -30.37
CA TRP A 334 -25.24 -19.33 -29.63
C TRP A 334 -24.09 -18.39 -30.02
N ALA A 335 -23.91 -18.13 -31.32
CA ALA A 335 -22.86 -17.22 -31.79
C ALA A 335 -23.14 -15.76 -31.37
N GLU A 336 -24.40 -15.34 -31.37
CA GLU A 336 -24.82 -14.01 -30.90
C GLU A 336 -24.56 -13.87 -29.39
N TRP A 337 -25.02 -14.84 -28.59
CA TRP A 337 -24.83 -14.84 -27.14
C TRP A 337 -23.35 -14.86 -26.73
N THR A 338 -22.55 -15.76 -27.31
CA THR A 338 -21.10 -15.83 -27.00
C THR A 338 -20.33 -14.61 -27.48
N THR A 339 -20.74 -13.96 -28.57
CA THR A 339 -20.14 -12.69 -29.01
C THR A 339 -20.42 -11.59 -28.01
N GLN A 340 -21.66 -11.50 -27.52
CA GLN A 340 -22.04 -10.53 -26.48
C GLN A 340 -21.24 -10.77 -25.20
N MET A 341 -21.23 -12.00 -24.69
CA MET A 341 -20.47 -12.40 -23.49
C MET A 341 -18.99 -12.01 -23.62
N LEU A 342 -18.28 -12.42 -24.67
CA LEU A 342 -16.86 -12.09 -24.84
C LEU A 342 -16.60 -10.58 -24.97
N SER A 343 -17.51 -9.84 -25.62
CA SER A 343 -17.38 -8.38 -25.76
C SER A 343 -17.60 -7.67 -24.42
N GLU A 344 -18.50 -8.19 -23.58
CA GLU A 344 -18.76 -7.65 -22.23
C GLU A 344 -17.60 -7.99 -21.27
N THR A 345 -17.05 -9.20 -21.35
CA THR A 345 -15.92 -9.63 -20.51
C THR A 345 -14.64 -8.82 -20.78
N TYR A 346 -14.24 -8.69 -22.05
CA TYR A 346 -12.96 -8.08 -22.41
C TYR A 346 -13.05 -6.60 -22.82
N GLY A 347 -14.27 -6.05 -22.92
CA GLY A 347 -14.52 -4.62 -23.09
C GLY A 347 -13.63 -3.96 -24.16
N ASP A 348 -12.84 -2.97 -23.73
CA ASP A 348 -11.95 -2.17 -24.58
C ASP A 348 -10.70 -2.92 -25.07
N GLU A 349 -10.43 -4.13 -24.57
CA GLU A 349 -9.29 -4.96 -24.98
C GLU A 349 -9.51 -5.64 -26.34
N LEU A 350 -10.77 -5.76 -26.78
CA LEU A 350 -11.12 -6.33 -28.08
C LEU A 350 -11.64 -5.26 -29.04
N GLU A 351 -10.96 -5.09 -30.17
CA GLU A 351 -11.42 -4.31 -31.32
C GLU A 351 -11.84 -5.27 -32.45
N VAL A 352 -13.16 -5.43 -32.64
CA VAL A 352 -13.71 -6.28 -33.73
C VAL A 352 -13.90 -5.44 -34.99
N PRO A 353 -13.11 -5.66 -36.07
CA PRO A 353 -13.23 -4.85 -37.28
C PRO A 353 -14.57 -5.05 -37.98
N GLU A 354 -15.08 -4.00 -38.64
CA GLU A 354 -16.33 -4.04 -39.38
C GLU A 354 -16.34 -5.20 -40.41
N GLY A 355 -17.31 -6.11 -40.27
CA GLY A 355 -17.47 -7.27 -41.15
C GLY A 355 -16.69 -8.53 -40.75
N GLN A 356 -15.99 -8.52 -39.61
CA GLN A 356 -15.46 -9.72 -38.98
C GLN A 356 -16.32 -10.13 -37.78
N SER A 357 -16.28 -11.42 -37.43
CA SER A 357 -16.96 -11.98 -36.26
C SER A 357 -15.93 -12.62 -35.34
N LEU A 358 -16.17 -12.53 -34.03
CA LEU A 358 -15.37 -13.26 -33.06
C LEU A 358 -15.45 -14.78 -33.32
N PRO A 359 -14.38 -15.54 -33.02
CA PRO A 359 -14.44 -16.99 -32.93
C PRO A 359 -15.55 -17.40 -31.97
N VAL A 360 -16.29 -18.45 -32.30
CA VAL A 360 -17.41 -18.95 -31.50
C VAL A 360 -16.92 -20.12 -30.65
N PRO A 361 -16.98 -20.06 -29.31
CA PRO A 361 -16.68 -21.19 -28.43
C PRO A 361 -17.56 -22.41 -28.74
N VAL A 362 -17.03 -23.61 -28.56
CA VAL A 362 -17.80 -24.86 -28.69
C VAL A 362 -18.48 -25.27 -27.38
N ALA A 363 -18.01 -24.76 -26.24
CA ALA A 363 -18.68 -24.87 -24.95
C ALA A 363 -18.26 -23.73 -24.00
N VAL A 364 -19.12 -23.45 -23.02
CA VAL A 364 -18.91 -22.49 -21.93
C VAL A 364 -19.25 -23.17 -20.60
N ARG A 365 -18.43 -22.93 -19.59
CA ARG A 365 -18.66 -23.33 -18.20
C ARG A 365 -19.33 -22.18 -17.47
N LEU A 366 -20.42 -22.51 -16.79
CA LEU A 366 -21.26 -21.61 -16.03
C LEU A 366 -21.29 -22.06 -14.58
N ASP A 367 -21.27 -21.11 -13.66
CA ASP A 367 -21.47 -21.34 -12.25
C ASP A 367 -22.90 -20.96 -11.88
N LEU A 368 -23.66 -21.95 -11.38
CA LEU A 368 -25.05 -21.78 -10.95
C LEU A 368 -25.13 -21.77 -9.43
N PRO A 369 -25.69 -20.72 -8.79
CA PRO A 369 -26.05 -20.78 -7.39
C PRO A 369 -26.94 -21.99 -7.06
N GLU A 370 -26.61 -22.75 -6.02
CA GLU A 370 -27.37 -23.93 -5.59
C GLU A 370 -28.84 -23.62 -5.24
N ASP A 371 -29.09 -22.43 -4.70
CA ASP A 371 -30.43 -21.94 -4.38
C ASP A 371 -31.28 -21.70 -5.65
N ALA A 372 -30.67 -21.22 -6.74
CA ALA A 372 -31.31 -21.03 -8.03
C ALA A 372 -31.74 -22.35 -8.70
N LEU A 373 -31.16 -23.50 -8.31
CA LEU A 373 -31.56 -24.81 -8.83
C LEU A 373 -33.01 -25.19 -8.42
N GLN A 374 -33.49 -24.64 -7.32
CA GLN A 374 -34.83 -24.89 -6.78
C GLN A 374 -35.79 -23.70 -6.97
N ASP A 375 -35.27 -22.52 -7.29
CA ASP A 375 -36.06 -21.31 -7.50
C ASP A 375 -36.82 -21.36 -8.86
N PRO A 376 -38.10 -20.94 -8.91
CA PRO A 376 -38.85 -20.74 -10.15
C PRO A 376 -38.39 -19.55 -11.02
N ASP A 377 -37.52 -18.67 -10.52
CA ASP A 377 -37.02 -17.53 -11.28
C ASP A 377 -36.08 -17.95 -12.43
N PRO A 378 -36.01 -17.21 -13.56
CA PRO A 378 -35.22 -17.61 -14.72
C PRO A 378 -33.71 -17.60 -14.45
N LEU A 379 -33.02 -18.70 -14.77
CA LEU A 379 -31.57 -18.83 -14.57
C LEU A 379 -30.72 -17.81 -15.34
N SER A 380 -31.26 -17.23 -16.41
CA SER A 380 -30.56 -16.20 -17.21
C SER A 380 -30.21 -14.93 -16.45
N GLN A 381 -30.67 -14.78 -15.21
CA GLN A 381 -30.41 -13.63 -14.35
C GLN A 381 -29.44 -13.96 -13.20
N THR A 382 -29.03 -15.22 -13.07
CA THR A 382 -28.34 -15.71 -11.87
C THR A 382 -27.08 -16.53 -12.17
N PHE A 383 -26.88 -17.04 -13.38
CA PHE A 383 -25.65 -17.75 -13.73
C PHE A 383 -24.49 -16.80 -14.02
N MET A 384 -23.27 -17.28 -13.77
CA MET A 384 -22.02 -16.57 -14.07
C MET A 384 -21.17 -17.38 -15.07
N GLU A 385 -20.62 -16.73 -16.08
CA GLU A 385 -19.71 -17.36 -17.04
C GLU A 385 -18.29 -17.41 -16.49
N SER A 386 -17.67 -18.60 -16.43
CA SER A 386 -16.34 -18.77 -15.84
C SER A 386 -15.27 -19.19 -16.82
N GLU A 387 -15.54 -20.17 -17.68
CA GLU A 387 -14.55 -20.65 -18.65
C GLU A 387 -15.14 -20.88 -20.03
N VAL A 388 -14.31 -20.75 -21.07
CA VAL A 388 -14.68 -21.05 -22.46
C VAL A 388 -13.71 -22.02 -23.09
N THR A 389 -14.21 -22.82 -24.04
CA THR A 389 -13.36 -23.63 -24.91
C THR A 389 -13.76 -23.49 -26.37
N PHE A 390 -12.78 -23.28 -27.25
CA PHE A 390 -12.97 -23.17 -28.70
C PHE A 390 -12.75 -24.48 -29.45
N ASP A 391 -12.08 -25.46 -28.82
CA ASP A 391 -11.72 -26.74 -29.42
C ASP A 391 -12.32 -27.95 -28.66
N GLY A 392 -12.93 -27.72 -27.49
CA GLY A 392 -13.51 -28.75 -26.63
C GLY A 392 -12.47 -29.51 -25.79
N ALA A 393 -11.21 -29.06 -25.78
CA ALA A 393 -10.12 -29.71 -25.06
C ALA A 393 -9.34 -28.73 -24.16
N GLN A 394 -9.16 -27.48 -24.60
CA GLN A 394 -8.50 -26.44 -23.85
C GLN A 394 -9.54 -25.46 -23.29
N TRP A 395 -9.57 -25.35 -21.97
CA TRP A 395 -10.40 -24.38 -21.25
C TRP A 395 -9.59 -23.13 -20.95
N ARG A 396 -10.26 -21.98 -21.08
CA ARG A 396 -9.72 -20.64 -20.86
C ARG A 396 -10.58 -19.98 -19.80
N ASP A 397 -9.94 -19.51 -18.74
CA ASP A 397 -10.60 -18.67 -17.75
C ASP A 397 -10.98 -17.34 -18.41
N LEU A 398 -12.22 -16.90 -18.20
CA LEU A 398 -12.73 -15.65 -18.75
C LEU A 398 -12.21 -14.41 -17.99
N PHE A 399 -11.68 -14.58 -16.78
CA PHE A 399 -11.22 -13.50 -15.91
C PHE A 399 -9.69 -13.41 -15.79
N ASP A 400 -8.96 -14.17 -16.60
CA ASP A 400 -7.50 -14.13 -16.73
C ASP A 400 -7.10 -13.43 -18.05
N ASP A 401 -5.88 -13.66 -18.55
CA ASP A 401 -5.41 -13.15 -19.85
C ASP A 401 -6.35 -13.49 -21.03
N VAL A 402 -6.47 -12.54 -21.99
CA VAL A 402 -7.26 -12.71 -23.22
C VAL A 402 -6.86 -14.00 -23.96
N PRO A 403 -7.82 -14.90 -24.29
CA PRO A 403 -7.54 -16.14 -24.97
C PRO A 403 -6.77 -15.94 -26.28
N PRO A 404 -5.75 -16.77 -26.58
CA PRO A 404 -4.96 -16.65 -27.80
C PRO A 404 -5.82 -16.78 -29.08
N GLU A 405 -6.97 -17.43 -28.98
CA GLU A 405 -7.96 -17.53 -30.04
C GLU A 405 -8.54 -16.15 -30.44
N LEU A 406 -8.54 -15.18 -29.51
CA LEU A 406 -8.99 -13.80 -29.72
C LEU A 406 -7.85 -12.83 -30.06
N ALA A 407 -6.59 -13.27 -30.07
CA ALA A 407 -5.42 -12.41 -30.24
C ALA A 407 -5.43 -11.56 -31.52
N ALA A 408 -6.13 -12.00 -32.57
CA ALA A 408 -6.29 -11.26 -33.82
C ALA A 408 -7.19 -10.02 -33.69
N PHE A 409 -7.91 -9.89 -32.58
CA PHE A 409 -8.87 -8.83 -32.26
C PHE A 409 -8.41 -7.97 -31.09
N LEU A 410 -7.21 -8.20 -30.54
CA LEU A 410 -6.69 -7.34 -29.47
C LEU A 410 -6.55 -5.91 -29.97
N ALA A 411 -7.06 -4.96 -29.18
CA ALA A 411 -6.85 -3.55 -29.42
C ALA A 411 -5.34 -3.26 -29.46
N PRO A 412 -4.86 -2.40 -30.38
CA PRO A 412 -3.47 -2.02 -30.40
C PRO A 412 -3.12 -1.39 -29.04
N ALA A 413 -2.14 -1.98 -28.34
CA ALA A 413 -1.57 -1.36 -27.13
C ALA A 413 -1.27 0.10 -27.45
N GLU A 414 -1.83 1.04 -26.69
CA GLU A 414 -1.57 2.46 -26.90
C GLU A 414 -0.05 2.64 -26.98
N ALA A 415 0.43 2.93 -28.18
CA ALA A 415 1.83 3.16 -28.41
C ALA A 415 2.20 4.37 -27.57
N GLY A 416 3.00 4.14 -26.52
CA GLY A 416 3.57 5.19 -25.71
C GLY A 416 4.12 6.29 -26.62
N GLU A 417 3.64 7.51 -26.41
CA GLU A 417 4.28 8.68 -26.97
C GLU A 417 5.74 8.70 -26.47
N GLY A 418 6.71 8.43 -27.35
CA GLY A 418 8.09 8.80 -27.05
C GLY A 418 9.26 7.96 -27.59
N GLU A 419 9.19 7.29 -28.73
CA GLU A 419 10.39 6.99 -29.52
C GLU A 419 10.31 7.69 -30.88
N ASP A 420 10.50 9.02 -30.87
CA ASP A 420 10.87 9.76 -32.09
C ASP A 420 11.61 11.05 -31.72
N GLN A 421 12.90 10.93 -31.40
CA GLN A 421 13.85 12.04 -31.53
C GLN A 421 15.32 11.55 -31.60
N LEU A 422 15.64 10.84 -32.68
CA LEU A 422 17.00 10.79 -33.22
C LEU A 422 16.97 10.89 -34.76
N ASN A 423 17.02 12.12 -35.26
CA ASN A 423 17.79 12.53 -36.45
C ASN A 423 17.95 14.04 -36.52
#